data_AF-A0A6N4WY75-F1
#
_entry.id   AF-A0A6N4WY75-F1
#
_cell.length_a   1.000
_cell.length_b   1.000
_cell.length_c   1.000
_cell.angle_alpha   90.00
_cell.angle_beta   90.00
_cell.angle_gamma   90.00
#
_symmetry.space_group_name_H-M   'P 1'
#
loop_
_entity.id
_entity.type
_entity.pdbx_description
1 polymer ?
#
loop_
_entity_poly.entity_id
_entity_poly.type
_entity_poly.pdbx_seq_one_letter_code
_entity_poly.pdbx_strand_id
1 'polypeptide(L)'
;MSNNINDYSDELLLNAPQRQPLYRVEPKSVDGNYRECMSSYLANVAAEHGTSPAVFLKDLVPVAAAEFRDDRRGSFAVQSFPQRIDGTSDFSTRFTEMLSRLSGVQGLANHSLRAFTPLTSKRGFLRSKLAWCPQFLDAVTAPYIPVLWRLSWVKVCPRFKVPLQTLCPGCGKSISVLSGRGNIGHCTHYKCQADLSAGTSMGAETTMLGQIKSMDYEVWVAEQTETLIDGLRTSPLPPEFSWSETINHWLTHFDLQGVRGLGPRIFGINGTSLGLWMRGEQIPTMQHLFNFAWVMQLSVTQFLHKELPGNHDGKLVPSLMCQSKEKTAPKRRIDRPKILRQLRKIIDEDLYPYESFTRIAQRIGRSTGVLNQNFSDEAKYLGQRFMNNRKVKARLHRAADQAEILEACAIIAEMNEVISARRVKALVSKPSKVIDPKLGGALIKEARRQQIEKNFRKFSSN
;
A
#
# COMPACT_ATOMS: atom_id res chain seq x y z
N MET A 1 30.88 44.85 -58.81
CA MET A 1 30.14 45.49 -57.70
C MET A 1 29.22 44.44 -57.12
N SER A 2 29.71 43.69 -56.14
CA SER A 2 28.95 42.61 -55.50
C SER A 2 28.97 42.89 -54.01
N ASN A 3 27.90 43.51 -53.51
CA ASN A 3 27.76 43.83 -52.10
C ASN A 3 27.31 42.60 -51.32
N ASN A 4 28.12 42.27 -50.31
CA ASN A 4 27.83 41.34 -49.21
C ASN A 4 26.55 41.75 -48.48
N ILE A 5 25.56 40.84 -48.43
CA ILE A 5 24.33 40.97 -47.62
C ILE A 5 24.25 39.86 -46.54
N ASN A 6 25.30 39.06 -46.34
CA ASN A 6 25.21 37.87 -45.47
C ASN A 6 25.85 37.97 -44.08
N ASP A 7 26.40 39.11 -43.66
CA ASP A 7 27.15 39.17 -42.39
C ASP A 7 26.32 39.60 -41.16
N TYR A 8 25.07 40.05 -41.33
CA TYR A 8 24.25 40.54 -40.20
C TYR A 8 23.28 39.49 -39.61
N SER A 9 23.15 38.30 -40.21
CA SER A 9 22.22 37.27 -39.75
C SER A 9 22.81 36.27 -38.75
N ASP A 10 24.14 36.10 -38.71
CA ASP A 10 24.78 35.09 -37.85
C ASP A 10 25.09 35.59 -36.42
N GLU A 11 25.37 36.89 -36.22
CA GLU A 11 25.62 37.43 -34.86
C GLU A 11 24.36 37.51 -33.98
N LEU A 12 23.17 37.56 -34.58
CA LEU A 12 21.88 37.57 -33.85
C LEU A 12 21.43 36.17 -33.40
N LEU A 13 21.98 35.09 -33.99
CA LEU A 13 21.68 33.70 -33.60
C LEU A 13 22.61 33.20 -32.49
N LEU A 14 23.82 33.76 -32.37
CA LEU A 14 24.81 33.42 -31.34
C LEU A 14 24.46 33.98 -29.94
N ASN A 15 23.57 34.96 -29.85
CA ASN A 15 23.10 35.57 -28.60
C ASN A 15 21.65 35.22 -28.24
N ALA A 16 21.04 34.24 -28.91
CA ALA A 16 19.71 33.77 -28.51
C ALA A 16 19.80 33.15 -27.10
N PRO A 17 18.99 33.60 -26.12
CA PRO A 17 19.00 33.01 -24.79
C PRO A 17 18.79 31.50 -24.92
N GLN A 18 19.65 30.73 -24.26
CA GLN A 18 19.62 29.28 -24.28
C GLN A 18 18.19 28.83 -23.93
N ARG A 19 17.46 28.32 -24.94
CA ARG A 19 16.04 28.03 -24.78
C ARG A 19 15.89 26.92 -23.75
N GLN A 20 15.28 27.23 -22.62
CA GLN A 20 14.94 26.22 -21.63
C GLN A 20 13.96 25.23 -22.26
N PRO A 21 14.16 23.91 -22.10
CA PRO A 21 13.25 22.90 -22.64
C PRO A 21 11.83 23.00 -22.08
N LEU A 22 11.68 23.48 -20.84
CA LEU A 22 10.39 23.68 -20.18
C LEU A 22 10.13 25.16 -19.89
N TYR A 23 8.85 25.54 -19.90
CA TYR A 23 8.42 26.86 -19.43
C TYR A 23 8.72 27.02 -17.94
N ARG A 24 9.15 28.22 -17.59
CA ARG A 24 9.46 28.59 -16.22
C ARG A 24 8.17 28.93 -15.49
N VAL A 25 7.61 27.95 -14.78
CA VAL A 25 6.45 28.10 -13.90
C VAL A 25 6.94 28.06 -12.46
N GLU A 26 6.69 29.10 -11.67
CA GLU A 26 7.08 29.10 -10.25
C GLU A 26 6.07 28.27 -9.44
N PRO A 27 6.51 27.40 -8.51
CA PRO A 27 5.61 26.59 -7.71
C PRO A 27 4.81 27.47 -6.75
N LYS A 28 3.54 27.09 -6.53
CA LYS A 28 2.63 27.91 -5.72
C LYS A 28 2.83 27.70 -4.22
N SER A 29 2.63 28.77 -3.46
CA SER A 29 2.52 28.76 -1.99
C SER A 29 1.67 29.95 -1.57
N VAL A 30 0.96 29.84 -0.45
CA VAL A 30 0.20 30.95 0.12
C VAL A 30 0.82 31.31 1.46
N ASP A 31 1.26 32.56 1.58
CA ASP A 31 1.93 33.11 2.77
C ASP A 31 3.20 32.33 3.17
N GLY A 32 3.91 31.74 2.20
CA GLY A 32 5.07 30.88 2.43
C GLY A 32 4.73 29.46 2.94
N ASN A 33 3.47 29.24 3.32
CA ASN A 33 2.90 27.97 3.73
C ASN A 33 2.13 27.31 2.57
N TYR A 34 1.50 26.17 2.83
CA TYR A 34 0.69 25.41 1.89
C TYR A 34 1.44 25.19 0.59
N ARG A 35 2.70 24.75 0.66
CA ARG A 35 3.53 24.58 -0.54
C ARG A 35 2.92 23.58 -1.51
N GLU A 36 2.92 23.90 -2.80
CA GLU A 36 2.40 23.04 -3.84
C GLU A 36 3.13 21.69 -3.92
N CYS A 37 2.40 20.58 -4.08
CA CYS A 37 3.02 19.26 -4.28
C CYS A 37 3.53 19.06 -5.71
N MET A 38 4.55 18.21 -5.88
CA MET A 38 5.20 18.00 -7.18
C MET A 38 4.22 17.49 -8.26
N SER A 39 3.26 16.65 -7.88
CA SER A 39 2.20 16.21 -8.79
C SER A 39 1.31 17.37 -9.27
N SER A 40 0.96 18.30 -8.39
CA SER A 40 0.18 19.51 -8.74
C SER A 40 1.00 20.44 -9.61
N TYR A 41 2.26 20.68 -9.23
CA TYR A 41 3.20 21.49 -9.99
C TYR A 41 3.34 20.97 -11.42
N LEU A 42 3.55 19.67 -11.59
CA LEU A 42 3.64 19.03 -12.90
C LEU A 42 2.37 19.23 -13.75
N ALA A 43 1.19 19.20 -13.13
CA ALA A 43 -0.06 19.46 -13.84
C ALA A 43 -0.17 20.93 -14.30
N ASN A 44 0.28 21.88 -13.47
CA ASN A 44 0.35 23.30 -13.84
C ASN A 44 1.35 23.55 -14.97
N VAL A 45 2.54 22.95 -14.92
CA VAL A 45 3.53 23.05 -16.00
C VAL A 45 2.95 22.47 -17.30
N ALA A 46 2.31 21.30 -17.25
CA ALA A 46 1.67 20.72 -18.43
C ALA A 46 0.59 21.63 -19.02
N ALA A 47 -0.23 22.25 -18.17
CA ALA A 47 -1.26 23.19 -18.59
C ALA A 47 -0.67 24.43 -19.29
N GLU A 48 0.43 24.99 -18.78
CA GLU A 48 1.14 26.10 -19.44
C GLU A 48 1.75 25.72 -20.78
N HIS A 49 2.17 24.46 -20.93
CA HIS A 49 2.59 23.90 -22.21
C HIS A 49 1.41 23.57 -23.16
N GLY A 50 0.17 23.92 -22.79
CA GLY A 50 -1.03 23.63 -23.58
C GLY A 50 -1.30 22.13 -23.75
N THR A 51 -0.79 21.30 -22.84
CA THR A 51 -0.85 19.85 -22.93
C THR A 51 -1.44 19.21 -21.68
N SER A 52 -1.71 17.91 -21.76
CA SER A 52 -2.20 17.16 -20.59
C SER A 52 -1.03 16.58 -19.79
N PRO A 53 -1.19 16.33 -18.48
CA PRO A 53 -0.12 15.72 -17.68
C PRO A 53 0.35 14.36 -18.21
N ALA A 54 -0.53 13.59 -18.85
CA ALA A 54 -0.13 12.31 -19.44
C ALA A 54 0.72 12.46 -20.70
N VAL A 55 0.44 13.47 -21.53
CA VAL A 55 1.26 13.77 -22.72
C VAL A 55 2.58 14.36 -22.27
N PHE A 56 2.55 15.34 -21.36
CA PHE A 56 3.76 15.94 -20.80
C PHE A 56 4.70 14.92 -20.18
N LEU A 57 4.15 13.95 -19.43
CA LEU A 57 4.95 12.85 -18.89
C LEU A 57 5.56 11.97 -19.98
N LYS A 58 4.87 11.70 -21.10
CA LYS A 58 5.47 10.89 -22.18
C LYS A 58 6.74 11.51 -22.73
N ASP A 59 6.85 12.85 -22.72
CA ASP A 59 8.02 13.57 -23.21
C ASP A 59 9.15 13.60 -22.16
N LEU A 60 8.80 13.71 -20.87
CA LEU A 60 9.78 13.70 -19.77
C LEU A 60 10.33 12.32 -19.44
N VAL A 61 9.57 11.25 -19.70
CA VAL A 61 9.94 9.88 -19.31
C VAL A 61 11.22 9.38 -19.99
N PRO A 62 11.43 9.55 -21.32
CA PRO A 62 12.68 9.18 -21.96
C PRO A 62 13.90 9.90 -21.37
N VAL A 63 13.76 11.20 -21.05
CA VAL A 63 14.81 12.00 -20.42
C VAL A 63 15.15 11.42 -19.04
N ALA A 64 14.13 11.19 -18.22
CA ALA A 64 14.29 10.58 -16.91
C ALA A 64 14.86 9.16 -16.98
N ALA A 65 14.44 8.33 -17.94
CA ALA A 65 14.96 6.97 -18.09
C ALA A 65 16.45 6.97 -18.46
N ALA A 66 16.86 7.84 -19.38
CA ALA A 66 18.24 7.99 -19.79
C ALA A 66 19.14 8.52 -18.66
N GLU A 67 18.72 9.60 -17.99
CA GLU A 67 19.45 10.16 -16.85
C GLU A 67 19.46 9.20 -15.66
N PHE A 68 18.36 8.46 -15.47
CA PHE A 68 18.23 7.63 -14.28
C PHE A 68 18.81 6.23 -14.41
N ARG A 69 19.08 5.80 -15.64
CA ARG A 69 19.40 4.41 -15.99
C ARG A 69 18.31 3.44 -15.49
N ASP A 70 17.04 3.84 -15.63
CA ASP A 70 15.86 3.05 -15.23
C ASP A 70 14.91 2.84 -16.42
N ASP A 71 15.07 1.70 -17.12
CA ASP A 71 14.32 1.37 -18.33
C ASP A 71 12.92 0.76 -18.05
N ARG A 72 12.52 0.64 -16.79
CA ARG A 72 11.25 0.00 -16.44
C ARG A 72 10.09 0.93 -16.83
N ARG A 73 9.45 0.69 -17.98
CA ARG A 73 8.27 1.48 -18.44
C ARG A 73 7.15 1.63 -17.40
N GLY A 74 6.94 0.61 -16.56
CA GLY A 74 5.97 0.67 -15.45
C GLY A 74 6.32 1.70 -14.36
N SER A 75 7.58 2.12 -14.27
CA SER A 75 8.04 3.15 -13.33
C SER A 75 7.36 4.50 -13.52
N PHE A 76 6.85 4.75 -14.72
CA PHE A 76 6.35 6.05 -15.16
C PHE A 76 4.85 6.05 -15.46
N ALA A 77 4.12 5.01 -15.05
CA ALA A 77 2.68 4.98 -15.20
C ALA A 77 2.03 6.12 -14.40
N VAL A 78 1.30 7.01 -15.09
CA VAL A 78 0.71 8.26 -14.56
C VAL A 78 -0.06 8.04 -13.25
N GLN A 79 -0.77 6.92 -13.10
CA GLN A 79 -1.57 6.63 -11.90
C GLN A 79 -0.72 6.34 -10.65
N SER A 80 0.44 5.69 -10.81
CA SER A 80 1.36 5.40 -9.70
C SER A 80 2.44 6.47 -9.53
N PHE A 81 2.61 7.35 -10.52
CA PHE A 81 3.65 8.36 -10.56
C PHE A 81 3.63 9.32 -9.35
N PRO A 82 2.45 9.83 -8.90
CA PRO A 82 2.36 10.69 -7.72
C PRO A 82 2.91 10.08 -6.43
N GLN A 83 2.89 8.76 -6.29
CA GLN A 83 3.45 8.09 -5.12
C GLN A 83 4.97 8.12 -5.09
N ARG A 84 5.61 8.34 -6.24
CA ARG A 84 7.06 8.37 -6.39
C ARG A 84 7.60 9.79 -6.29
N ILE A 85 6.96 10.75 -6.96
CA ILE A 85 7.46 12.13 -7.08
C ILE A 85 7.08 13.05 -5.92
N ASP A 86 6.01 12.74 -5.18
CA ASP A 86 5.69 13.45 -3.94
C ASP A 86 6.32 12.75 -2.72
N GLY A 87 7.10 11.69 -2.94
CA GLY A 87 7.59 10.81 -1.88
C GLY A 87 8.92 11.26 -1.28
N THR A 88 9.50 10.36 -0.49
CA THR A 88 10.83 10.55 0.14
C THR A 88 11.95 9.81 -0.61
N SER A 89 11.63 9.23 -1.77
CA SER A 89 12.51 8.32 -2.49
C SER A 89 13.62 9.06 -3.25
N ASP A 90 14.74 8.37 -3.52
CA ASP A 90 15.81 8.86 -4.40
C ASP A 90 15.28 9.30 -5.78
N PHE A 91 14.32 8.55 -6.32
CA PHE A 91 13.63 8.93 -7.56
C PHE A 91 12.95 10.29 -7.46
N SER A 92 12.32 10.60 -6.33
CA SER A 92 11.67 11.89 -6.07
C SER A 92 12.68 13.03 -6.15
N THR A 93 13.84 12.86 -5.51
CA THR A 93 14.93 13.84 -5.51
C THR A 93 15.45 14.08 -6.92
N ARG A 94 15.85 13.01 -7.61
CA ARG A 94 16.42 13.10 -8.97
C ARG A 94 15.44 13.68 -9.97
N PHE A 95 14.16 13.33 -9.86
CA PHE A 95 13.10 13.90 -10.70
C PHE A 95 12.90 15.40 -10.43
N THR A 96 12.97 15.82 -9.16
CA THR A 96 12.88 17.24 -8.77
C THR A 96 14.07 18.04 -9.31
N GLU A 97 15.28 17.51 -9.21
CA GLU A 97 16.51 18.10 -9.75
C GLU A 97 16.46 18.21 -11.27
N MET A 98 16.02 17.15 -11.95
CA MET A 98 15.82 17.14 -13.40
C MET A 98 14.83 18.24 -13.82
N LEU A 99 13.67 18.34 -13.16
CA LEU A 99 12.69 19.39 -13.45
C LEU A 99 13.24 20.80 -13.19
N SER A 100 13.98 21.00 -12.10
CA SER A 100 14.59 22.29 -11.77
C SER A 100 15.57 22.72 -12.86
N ARG A 101 16.41 21.79 -13.35
CA ARG A 101 17.34 22.04 -14.44
C ARG A 101 16.63 22.32 -15.77
N LEU A 102 15.60 21.55 -16.12
CA LEU A 102 14.89 21.69 -17.41
C LEU A 102 14.00 22.94 -17.50
N SER A 103 13.52 23.45 -16.36
CA SER A 103 12.67 24.66 -16.28
C SER A 103 13.43 25.93 -15.89
N GLY A 104 14.66 25.80 -15.38
CA GLY A 104 15.42 26.90 -14.79
C GLY A 104 14.87 27.41 -13.45
N VAL A 105 13.85 26.75 -12.89
CA VAL A 105 13.22 27.12 -11.61
C VAL A 105 14.10 26.67 -10.46
N GLN A 106 14.50 27.61 -9.62
CA GLN A 106 15.31 27.33 -8.43
C GLN A 106 14.43 26.92 -7.25
N GLY A 107 14.98 26.12 -6.33
CA GLY A 107 14.30 25.81 -5.07
C GLY A 107 13.14 24.80 -5.15
N LEU A 108 12.93 24.09 -6.27
CA LEU A 108 11.93 23.01 -6.35
C LEU A 108 12.13 21.92 -5.29
N ALA A 109 13.36 21.71 -4.82
CA ALA A 109 13.67 20.80 -3.72
C ALA A 109 12.88 21.12 -2.43
N ASN A 110 12.48 22.39 -2.22
CA ASN A 110 11.66 22.83 -1.09
C ASN A 110 10.24 22.23 -1.11
N HIS A 111 9.78 21.76 -2.28
CA HIS A 111 8.48 21.10 -2.47
C HIS A 111 8.57 19.57 -2.37
N SER A 112 9.76 19.03 -2.07
CA SER A 112 9.98 17.60 -1.85
C SER A 112 9.78 17.21 -0.38
N LEU A 113 9.48 15.93 -0.14
CA LEU A 113 9.38 15.36 1.21
C LEU A 113 10.64 14.58 1.59
N ARG A 114 11.79 14.83 0.94
CA ARG A 114 13.03 14.07 1.16
C ARG A 114 13.47 14.06 2.63
N ALA A 115 13.31 15.18 3.34
CA ALA A 115 13.70 15.31 4.75
C ALA A 115 12.91 14.38 5.70
N PHE A 116 11.76 13.84 5.28
CA PHE A 116 11.00 12.87 6.05
C PHE A 116 11.57 11.45 6.00
N THR A 117 12.63 11.18 5.22
CA THR A 117 13.18 9.83 5.07
C THR A 117 13.48 9.11 6.39
N PRO A 118 14.08 9.75 7.41
CA PRO A 118 14.35 9.10 8.70
C PRO A 118 13.07 8.75 9.49
N LEU A 119 11.93 9.37 9.16
CA LEU A 119 10.69 9.30 9.92
C LEU A 119 9.68 8.28 9.40
N THR A 120 9.90 7.68 8.22
CA THR A 120 8.86 6.87 7.55
C THR A 120 9.36 5.57 6.95
N SER A 121 8.61 4.49 7.17
CA SER A 121 8.84 3.18 6.57
C SER A 121 8.18 3.06 5.19
N LYS A 122 8.22 4.10 4.33
CA LYS A 122 7.69 4.21 2.94
C LYS A 122 6.21 3.83 2.67
N ARG A 123 5.64 2.82 3.32
CA ARG A 123 4.27 2.32 3.16
C ARG A 123 3.28 3.22 3.90
N GLY A 124 2.22 3.63 3.22
CA GLY A 124 1.14 4.40 3.82
C GLY A 124 1.52 5.84 4.19
N PHE A 125 2.68 6.34 3.75
CA PHE A 125 3.11 7.72 3.98
C PHE A 125 2.26 8.72 3.18
N LEU A 126 2.06 8.43 1.90
CA LEU A 126 1.24 9.25 1.00
C LEU A 126 -0.15 8.66 0.80
N ARG A 127 -1.12 9.53 0.53
CA ARG A 127 -2.45 9.16 0.06
C ARG A 127 -2.38 8.65 -1.38
N SER A 128 -3.11 7.60 -1.70
CA SER A 128 -3.23 7.08 -3.07
C SER A 128 -4.21 7.87 -3.95
N LYS A 129 -5.13 8.61 -3.33
CA LYS A 129 -6.16 9.42 -3.98
C LYS A 129 -6.02 10.88 -3.57
N LEU A 130 -6.59 11.77 -4.38
CA LEU A 130 -6.64 13.20 -4.10
C LEU A 130 -7.46 13.46 -2.84
N ALA A 131 -6.96 14.36 -1.99
CA ALA A 131 -7.70 14.97 -0.90
C ALA A 131 -7.61 16.49 -1.04
N TRP A 132 -8.69 17.22 -0.75
CA TRP A 132 -8.71 18.67 -0.92
C TRP A 132 -9.64 19.38 0.07
N CYS A 133 -9.42 20.68 0.24
CA CYS A 133 -10.33 21.58 0.93
C CYS A 133 -11.08 22.43 -0.11
N PRO A 134 -12.42 22.32 -0.24
CA PRO A 134 -13.19 23.14 -1.17
C PRO A 134 -13.00 24.65 -0.96
N GLN A 135 -13.04 25.10 0.30
CA GLN A 135 -12.86 26.52 0.66
C GLN A 135 -11.48 27.06 0.28
N PHE A 136 -10.45 26.21 0.31
CA PHE A 136 -9.12 26.62 -0.15
C PHE A 136 -9.06 26.76 -1.67
N LEU A 137 -9.70 25.86 -2.41
CA LEU A 137 -9.75 25.94 -3.87
C LEU A 137 -10.54 27.16 -4.35
N ASP A 138 -11.60 27.53 -3.62
CA ASP A 138 -12.40 28.74 -3.87
C ASP A 138 -11.64 30.03 -3.55
N ALA A 139 -10.85 30.02 -2.45
CA ALA A 139 -10.15 31.20 -1.97
C ALA A 139 -8.89 31.59 -2.78
N VAL A 140 -8.42 30.74 -3.70
CA VAL A 140 -7.21 31.01 -4.49
C VAL A 140 -7.56 31.20 -5.97
N THR A 141 -6.97 32.22 -6.59
CA THR A 141 -7.22 32.54 -8.01
C THR A 141 -6.69 31.48 -8.96
N ALA A 142 -5.60 30.81 -8.59
CA ALA A 142 -4.97 29.75 -9.37
C ALA A 142 -4.87 28.46 -8.54
N PRO A 143 -5.91 27.60 -8.55
CA PRO A 143 -5.99 26.39 -7.74
C PRO A 143 -4.76 25.50 -7.85
N TYR A 144 -4.37 24.92 -6.72
CA TYR A 144 -3.27 23.98 -6.60
C TYR A 144 -3.47 23.06 -5.39
N ILE A 145 -2.73 21.95 -5.32
CA ILE A 145 -2.82 20.98 -4.23
C ILE A 145 -1.56 21.09 -3.33
N PRO A 146 -1.71 21.48 -2.05
CA PRO A 146 -0.61 21.50 -1.09
C PRO A 146 0.01 20.11 -0.83
N VAL A 147 1.33 20.07 -0.60
CA VAL A 147 2.10 18.91 -0.12
C VAL A 147 1.47 18.33 1.14
N LEU A 148 1.01 19.19 2.04
CA LEU A 148 0.34 18.81 3.28
C LEU A 148 -0.77 17.76 3.06
N TRP A 149 -1.59 17.94 2.01
CA TRP A 149 -2.72 17.05 1.73
C TRP A 149 -2.32 15.75 1.02
N ARG A 150 -1.05 15.61 0.61
CA ARG A 150 -0.52 14.33 0.13
C ARG A 150 -0.25 13.37 1.27
N LEU A 151 -0.06 13.87 2.50
CA LEU A 151 0.26 13.08 3.67
C LEU A 151 -0.98 12.36 4.20
N SER A 152 -0.85 11.05 4.44
CA SER A 152 -2.00 10.18 4.75
C SER A 152 -2.64 10.43 6.13
N TRP A 153 -1.90 11.02 7.05
CA TRP A 153 -2.37 11.31 8.40
C TRP A 153 -3.07 12.68 8.51
N VAL A 154 -2.92 13.58 7.55
CA VAL A 154 -3.55 14.91 7.60
C VAL A 154 -4.98 14.84 7.08
N LYS A 155 -5.98 14.86 7.97
CA LYS A 155 -7.40 14.67 7.62
C LYS A 155 -8.19 15.95 7.44
N VAL A 156 -7.66 17.08 7.91
CA VAL A 156 -8.34 18.38 7.93
C VAL A 156 -7.47 19.45 7.28
N CYS A 157 -8.10 20.51 6.81
CA CYS A 157 -7.42 21.73 6.41
C CYS A 157 -7.16 22.59 7.66
N PRO A 158 -5.90 22.92 8.02
CA PRO A 158 -5.64 23.72 9.20
C PRO A 158 -6.14 25.17 9.06
N ARG A 159 -6.08 25.76 7.84
CA ARG A 159 -6.57 27.13 7.57
C ARG A 159 -8.05 27.30 7.81
N PHE A 160 -8.86 26.41 7.26
CA PHE A 160 -10.33 26.50 7.30
C PHE A 160 -10.95 25.61 8.38
N LYS A 161 -10.16 24.78 9.06
CA LYS A 161 -10.58 23.86 10.12
C LYS A 161 -11.72 22.93 9.72
N VAL A 162 -11.72 22.51 8.45
CA VAL A 162 -12.71 21.58 7.88
C VAL A 162 -12.06 20.26 7.47
N PRO A 163 -12.78 19.12 7.53
CA PRO A 163 -12.31 17.86 6.97
C PRO A 163 -12.02 17.98 5.47
N LEU A 164 -10.94 17.33 5.03
CA LEU A 164 -10.65 17.20 3.61
C LEU A 164 -11.69 16.29 2.94
N GLN A 165 -12.03 16.65 1.71
CA GLN A 165 -12.86 15.86 0.81
C GLN A 165 -12.00 14.84 0.07
N THR A 166 -12.57 13.68 -0.24
CA THR A 166 -11.88 12.62 -1.02
C THR A 166 -12.71 12.07 -2.18
N LEU A 167 -13.98 12.43 -2.23
CA LEU A 167 -14.93 12.01 -3.26
C LEU A 167 -15.49 13.26 -3.95
N CYS A 168 -15.64 13.18 -5.27
CA CYS A 168 -16.16 14.29 -6.06
C CYS A 168 -17.62 14.60 -5.67
N PRO A 169 -18.01 15.87 -5.42
CA PRO A 169 -19.38 16.21 -5.07
C PRO A 169 -20.39 15.92 -6.20
N GLY A 170 -19.95 16.00 -7.46
CA GLY A 170 -20.83 15.76 -8.61
C GLY A 170 -21.05 14.28 -8.97
N CYS A 171 -20.09 13.38 -8.69
CA CYS A 171 -20.22 11.96 -9.10
C CYS A 171 -19.90 10.92 -8.01
N GLY A 172 -19.52 11.34 -6.80
CA GLY A 172 -19.20 10.46 -5.67
C GLY A 172 -17.93 9.61 -5.84
N LYS A 173 -17.17 9.79 -6.93
CA LYS A 173 -15.97 8.97 -7.21
C LYS A 173 -14.71 9.60 -6.64
N SER A 174 -13.78 8.75 -6.21
CA SER A 174 -12.42 9.18 -5.87
C SER A 174 -11.68 9.71 -7.11
N ILE A 175 -10.82 10.70 -6.91
CA ILE A 175 -10.00 11.32 -7.96
C ILE A 175 -8.54 10.89 -7.79
N SER A 176 -7.85 10.65 -8.92
CA SER A 176 -6.41 10.41 -8.92
C SER A 176 -5.67 11.72 -8.68
N VAL A 177 -4.59 11.70 -7.89
CA VAL A 177 -3.78 12.89 -7.58
C VAL A 177 -3.27 13.56 -8.86
N LEU A 178 -2.82 12.75 -9.81
CA LEU A 178 -2.48 13.16 -11.16
C LEU A 178 -3.32 12.34 -12.13
N SER A 179 -3.92 13.01 -13.11
CA SER A 179 -4.69 12.35 -14.17
C SER A 179 -4.23 12.84 -15.52
N GLY A 180 -4.44 12.01 -16.55
CA GLY A 180 -4.05 12.35 -17.92
C GLY A 180 -4.89 13.44 -18.59
N ARG A 181 -5.84 14.07 -17.89
CA ARG A 181 -6.68 15.18 -18.38
C ARG A 181 -6.80 16.31 -17.35
N GLY A 182 -6.00 16.25 -16.28
CA GLY A 182 -6.30 16.94 -15.04
C GLY A 182 -6.20 18.46 -15.17
N ASN A 183 -7.32 19.14 -14.97
CA ASN A 183 -7.35 20.53 -14.51
C ASN A 183 -7.50 20.51 -12.99
N ILE A 184 -6.66 21.25 -12.27
CA ILE A 184 -6.76 21.33 -10.81
C ILE A 184 -8.06 22.05 -10.45
N GLY A 185 -8.71 21.61 -9.38
CA GLY A 185 -10.01 22.14 -8.97
C GLY A 185 -11.20 21.53 -9.69
N HIS A 186 -11.01 20.62 -10.64
CA HIS A 186 -12.12 19.96 -11.36
C HIS A 186 -12.04 18.43 -11.29
N CYS A 187 -13.20 17.78 -11.38
CA CYS A 187 -13.29 16.34 -11.42
C CYS A 187 -12.68 15.76 -12.71
N THR A 188 -11.66 14.91 -12.58
CA THR A 188 -10.95 14.34 -13.73
C THR A 188 -11.74 13.22 -14.44
N HIS A 189 -12.92 12.83 -13.95
CA HIS A 189 -13.79 11.86 -14.61
C HIS A 189 -14.50 12.52 -15.79
N TYR A 190 -14.37 11.94 -16.98
CA TYR A 190 -14.83 12.57 -18.23
C TYR A 190 -16.33 12.89 -18.27
N LYS A 191 -17.16 12.11 -17.56
CA LYS A 191 -18.62 12.32 -17.49
C LYS A 191 -19.06 13.34 -16.45
N CYS A 192 -18.15 13.83 -15.60
CA CYS A 192 -18.50 14.67 -14.47
C CYS A 192 -17.97 16.10 -14.63
N GLN A 193 -16.64 16.28 -14.65
CA GLN A 193 -15.99 17.60 -14.74
C GLN A 193 -16.48 18.64 -13.72
N ALA A 194 -17.18 18.23 -12.66
CA ALA A 194 -17.71 19.13 -11.64
C ALA A 194 -16.58 19.89 -10.93
N ASP A 195 -16.85 21.15 -10.61
CA ASP A 195 -16.00 21.99 -9.78
C ASP A 195 -15.90 21.41 -8.37
N LEU A 196 -14.66 21.29 -7.88
CA LEU A 196 -14.32 20.75 -6.57
C LEU A 196 -14.37 21.82 -5.46
N SER A 197 -14.44 23.10 -5.82
CA SER A 197 -14.62 24.25 -4.91
C SER A 197 -16.08 24.37 -4.43
N ALA A 198 -17.04 24.00 -5.29
CA ALA A 198 -18.49 24.09 -5.07
C ALA A 198 -19.03 23.17 -3.95
N GLY A 199 -18.16 22.47 -3.22
CA GLY A 199 -18.53 21.56 -2.14
C GLY A 199 -19.01 22.29 -0.89
N THR A 200 -20.25 22.75 -0.88
CA THR A 200 -20.99 23.10 0.34
C THR A 200 -22.04 22.04 0.65
N SER A 201 -21.93 21.45 1.84
CA SER A 201 -23.01 20.76 2.56
C SER A 201 -23.84 19.71 1.80
N MET A 202 -23.23 18.64 1.27
CA MET A 202 -23.97 17.40 1.04
C MET A 202 -23.19 16.16 1.51
N GLY A 203 -23.72 15.54 2.56
CA GLY A 203 -23.41 14.19 3.02
C GLY A 203 -22.12 14.02 3.82
N ALA A 204 -22.25 13.55 5.06
CA ALA A 204 -21.12 13.08 5.88
C ALA A 204 -20.27 12.00 5.17
N GLU A 205 -20.86 11.29 4.19
CA GLU A 205 -20.23 10.20 3.42
C GLU A 205 -19.08 10.64 2.48
N THR A 206 -19.05 11.91 2.05
CA THR A 206 -18.04 12.44 1.12
C THR A 206 -16.73 12.84 1.83
N THR A 207 -16.80 12.99 3.14
CA THR A 207 -15.80 13.67 3.98
C THR A 207 -15.00 12.67 4.84
N MET A 208 -13.79 13.04 5.28
CA MET A 208 -13.04 12.25 6.27
C MET A 208 -13.65 12.26 7.69
N LEU A 209 -14.83 12.86 7.87
CA LEU A 209 -15.46 13.06 9.18
C LEU A 209 -15.61 11.76 9.98
N GLY A 210 -15.95 10.64 9.33
CA GLY A 210 -16.07 9.33 9.99
C GLY A 210 -14.76 8.77 10.58
N GLN A 211 -13.61 9.35 10.24
CA GLN A 211 -12.28 8.97 10.75
C GLN A 211 -11.75 9.94 11.83
N ILE A 212 -12.49 11.01 12.13
CA ILE A 212 -12.08 12.08 13.04
C ILE A 212 -12.70 11.80 14.41
N LYS A 213 -11.86 11.55 15.41
CA LYS A 213 -12.30 11.38 16.80
C LYS A 213 -12.42 12.71 17.54
N SER A 214 -11.55 13.65 17.22
CA SER A 214 -11.51 15.01 17.79
C SER A 214 -11.05 15.95 16.69
N MET A 215 -11.85 16.99 16.43
CA MET A 215 -11.50 18.01 15.44
C MET A 215 -10.26 18.78 15.88
N ASP A 216 -10.19 19.18 17.16
CA ASP A 216 -9.07 19.96 17.70
C ASP A 216 -7.74 19.22 17.56
N TYR A 217 -7.74 17.91 17.82
CA TYR A 217 -6.54 17.09 17.63
C TYR A 217 -6.14 17.00 16.17
N GLU A 218 -7.08 16.79 15.25
CA GLU A 218 -6.74 16.67 13.83
C GLU A 218 -6.29 18.01 13.23
N VAL A 219 -6.84 19.14 13.71
CA VAL A 219 -6.36 20.49 13.39
C VAL A 219 -4.94 20.67 13.91
N TRP A 220 -4.68 20.34 15.17
CA TRP A 220 -3.33 20.36 15.74
C TRP A 220 -2.34 19.48 14.96
N VAL A 221 -2.74 18.25 14.57
CA VAL A 221 -1.91 17.37 13.73
C VAL A 221 -1.59 18.05 12.40
N ALA A 222 -2.56 18.69 11.75
CA ALA A 222 -2.35 19.36 10.47
C ALA A 222 -1.40 20.57 10.61
N GLU A 223 -1.58 21.39 11.65
CA GLU A 223 -0.70 22.53 11.97
C GLU A 223 0.73 22.06 12.29
N GLN A 224 0.88 21.06 13.16
CA GLN A 224 2.20 20.49 13.47
C GLN A 224 2.86 19.84 12.26
N THR A 225 2.08 19.27 11.34
CA THR A 225 2.62 18.72 10.10
C THR A 225 3.18 19.82 9.21
N GLU A 226 2.49 20.95 9.07
CA GLU A 226 2.97 22.10 8.30
C GLU A 226 4.28 22.66 8.91
N THR A 227 4.29 22.90 10.22
CA THR A 227 5.50 23.32 10.94
C THR A 227 6.64 22.32 10.80
N LEU A 228 6.34 21.01 10.79
CA LEU A 228 7.35 19.97 10.61
C LEU A 228 7.93 19.95 9.19
N ILE A 229 7.09 20.15 8.17
CA ILE A 229 7.50 20.27 6.76
C ILE A 229 8.51 21.43 6.60
N ASP A 230 8.33 22.52 7.33
CA ASP A 230 9.24 23.67 7.32
C ASP A 230 10.47 23.45 8.20
N GLY A 231 10.26 22.93 9.41
CA GLY A 231 11.29 22.69 10.40
C GLY A 231 12.35 21.71 9.90
N LEU A 232 11.96 20.60 9.29
CA LEU A 232 12.90 19.61 8.75
C LEU A 232 13.73 20.13 7.56
N ARG A 233 13.30 21.23 6.93
CA ARG A 233 14.05 21.87 5.85
C ARG A 233 15.12 22.81 6.41
N THR A 234 14.77 23.60 7.43
CA THR A 234 15.69 24.57 8.04
C THR A 234 16.62 23.94 9.07
N SER A 235 16.13 22.92 9.77
CA SER A 235 16.82 22.14 10.79
C SER A 235 16.60 20.65 10.52
N PRO A 236 17.34 20.07 9.55
CA PRO A 236 17.21 18.65 9.23
C PRO A 236 17.61 17.77 10.40
N LEU A 237 17.01 16.59 10.49
CA LEU A 237 17.44 15.60 11.47
C LEU A 237 18.85 15.10 11.16
N PRO A 238 19.66 14.83 12.19
CA PRO A 238 21.00 14.28 12.00
C PRO A 238 20.93 12.90 11.32
N PRO A 239 21.95 12.52 10.51
CA PRO A 239 22.03 11.21 9.86
C PRO A 239 21.89 10.03 10.83
N GLU A 240 22.37 10.19 12.06
CA GLU A 240 22.34 9.23 13.16
C GLU A 240 21.00 9.22 13.94
N PHE A 241 19.98 9.97 13.50
CA PHE A 241 18.68 9.99 14.16
C PHE A 241 18.13 8.57 14.38
N SER A 242 17.76 8.29 15.62
CA SER A 242 17.22 7.01 16.04
C SER A 242 15.89 7.17 16.76
N TRP A 243 14.89 6.44 16.27
CA TRP A 243 13.58 6.34 16.93
C TRP A 243 13.68 5.70 18.31
N SER A 244 14.50 4.66 18.46
CA SER A 244 14.63 3.97 19.75
C SER A 244 15.23 4.90 20.79
N GLU A 245 16.28 5.64 20.43
CA GLU A 245 16.94 6.59 21.32
C GLU A 245 16.00 7.74 21.68
N THR A 246 15.27 8.30 20.71
CA THR A 246 14.32 9.40 20.92
C THR A 246 13.17 8.97 21.84
N ILE A 247 12.59 7.80 21.60
CA ILE A 247 11.52 7.26 22.45
C ILE A 247 12.05 7.01 23.87
N ASN A 248 13.18 6.32 24.00
CA ASN A 248 13.75 5.99 25.31
C ASN A 248 14.15 7.26 26.09
N HIS A 249 14.68 8.29 25.42
CA HIS A 249 14.98 9.58 26.04
C HIS A 249 13.75 10.16 26.74
N TRP A 250 12.63 10.29 26.02
CA TRP A 250 11.41 10.84 26.60
C TRP A 250 10.77 9.93 27.64
N LEU A 251 10.81 8.60 27.44
CA LEU A 251 10.32 7.67 28.46
C LEU A 251 11.13 7.73 29.75
N THR A 252 12.44 8.01 29.69
CA THR A 252 13.25 8.27 30.88
C THR A 252 12.90 9.61 31.50
N HIS A 253 12.80 10.67 30.68
CA HIS A 253 12.53 12.02 31.14
C HIS A 253 11.22 12.14 31.92
N PHE A 254 10.17 11.46 31.46
CA PHE A 254 8.84 11.43 32.10
C PHE A 254 8.65 10.27 33.11
N ASP A 255 9.72 9.56 33.49
CA ASP A 255 9.69 8.42 34.42
C ASP A 255 8.67 7.31 34.05
N LEU A 256 8.66 6.93 32.78
CA LEU A 256 7.68 5.99 32.21
C LEU A 256 8.20 4.56 32.01
N GLN A 257 9.52 4.32 32.10
CA GLN A 257 10.13 3.03 31.75
C GLN A 257 9.60 1.84 32.57
N GLY A 258 9.18 2.06 33.82
CA GLY A 258 8.66 1.02 34.72
C GLY A 258 7.15 0.80 34.65
N VAL A 259 6.40 1.58 33.86
CA VAL A 259 4.93 1.56 33.90
C VAL A 259 4.39 0.28 33.24
N ARG A 260 3.75 -0.58 34.02
CA ARG A 260 3.09 -1.79 33.50
C ARG A 260 1.97 -1.42 32.54
N GLY A 261 2.06 -1.93 31.32
CA GLY A 261 1.10 -1.62 30.27
C GLY A 261 1.19 -0.19 29.77
N LEU A 262 2.38 0.43 29.84
CA LEU A 262 2.70 1.76 29.31
C LEU A 262 2.05 2.03 27.95
N GLY A 263 2.33 1.17 26.97
CA GLY A 263 1.79 1.32 25.60
C GLY A 263 0.27 1.45 25.58
N PRO A 264 -0.49 0.44 26.05
CA PRO A 264 -1.95 0.50 25.96
C PRO A 264 -2.60 1.54 26.86
N ARG A 265 -2.02 1.86 28.03
CA ARG A 265 -2.65 2.71 29.03
C ARG A 265 -2.40 4.20 28.82
N ILE A 266 -1.18 4.55 28.43
CA ILE A 266 -0.78 5.96 28.27
C ILE A 266 -0.94 6.39 26.83
N PHE A 267 -0.42 5.58 25.90
CA PHE A 267 -0.36 5.95 24.49
C PHE A 267 -1.46 5.30 23.63
N GLY A 268 -2.21 4.32 24.15
CA GLY A 268 -3.19 3.57 23.36
C GLY A 268 -2.55 2.65 22.31
N ILE A 269 -1.28 2.27 22.51
CA ILE A 269 -0.44 1.51 21.56
C ILE A 269 -0.28 0.07 22.05
N ASN A 270 -0.20 -0.89 21.14
CA ASN A 270 0.13 -2.27 21.52
C ASN A 270 1.51 -2.33 22.22
N GLY A 271 1.58 -2.95 23.40
CA GLY A 271 2.82 -3.06 24.18
C GLY A 271 3.97 -3.76 23.44
N THR A 272 3.66 -4.75 22.58
CA THR A 272 4.65 -5.41 21.72
C THR A 272 5.23 -4.44 20.69
N SER A 273 4.40 -3.62 20.03
CA SER A 273 4.85 -2.62 19.06
C SER A 273 5.75 -1.58 19.73
N LEU A 274 5.33 -1.05 20.88
CA LEU A 274 6.15 -0.12 21.64
C LEU A 274 7.51 -0.73 22.02
N GLY A 275 7.52 -1.97 22.50
CA GLY A 275 8.76 -2.67 22.84
C GLY A 275 9.69 -2.88 21.64
N LEU A 276 9.15 -3.18 20.45
CA LEU A 276 9.94 -3.29 19.21
C LEU A 276 10.58 -1.95 18.81
N TRP A 277 9.86 -0.83 18.99
CA TRP A 277 10.40 0.51 18.69
C TRP A 277 11.47 0.94 19.69
N MET A 278 11.28 0.66 20.99
CA MET A 278 12.28 0.94 22.01
C MET A 278 13.60 0.19 21.79
N ARG A 279 13.56 -0.99 21.14
CA ARG A 279 14.76 -1.76 20.76
C ARG A 279 15.30 -1.43 19.38
N GLY A 280 14.62 -0.57 18.62
CA GLY A 280 15.03 -0.20 17.26
C GLY A 280 14.80 -1.27 16.20
N GLU A 281 14.03 -2.32 16.51
CA GLU A 281 13.71 -3.40 15.56
C GLU A 281 12.67 -2.95 14.51
N GLN A 282 11.85 -1.97 14.87
CA GLN A 282 10.85 -1.35 14.01
C GLN A 282 10.78 0.16 14.27
N ILE A 283 10.16 0.90 13.36
CA ILE A 283 9.90 2.32 13.55
C ILE A 283 8.38 2.59 13.71
N PRO A 284 7.99 3.59 14.50
CA PRO A 284 6.60 4.02 14.60
C PRO A 284 6.11 4.62 13.29
N THR A 285 4.80 4.68 13.13
CA THR A 285 4.18 5.47 12.05
C THR A 285 4.08 6.94 12.46
N MET A 286 3.88 7.83 11.50
CA MET A 286 3.67 9.26 11.78
C MET A 286 2.52 9.52 12.75
N GLN A 287 1.43 8.75 12.69
CA GLN A 287 0.33 8.87 13.66
C GLN A 287 0.80 8.65 15.10
N HIS A 288 1.73 7.71 15.32
CA HIS A 288 2.29 7.46 16.64
C HIS A 288 3.22 8.61 17.08
N LEU A 289 3.99 9.22 16.17
CA LEU A 289 4.76 10.43 16.46
C LEU A 289 3.87 11.54 17.01
N PHE A 290 2.80 11.88 16.29
CA PHE A 290 1.83 12.89 16.75
C PHE A 290 1.21 12.51 18.08
N ASN A 291 0.91 11.23 18.30
CA ASN A 291 0.36 10.77 19.57
C ASN A 291 1.35 10.89 20.72
N PHE A 292 2.64 10.58 20.53
CA PHE A 292 3.66 10.79 21.56
C PHE A 292 3.79 12.27 21.90
N ALA A 293 3.99 13.13 20.89
CA ALA A 293 4.11 14.56 21.05
C ALA A 293 2.87 15.16 21.74
N TRP A 294 1.66 14.75 21.32
CA TRP A 294 0.41 15.16 21.94
C TRP A 294 0.34 14.76 23.42
N VAL A 295 0.53 13.48 23.74
CA VAL A 295 0.45 12.98 25.12
C VAL A 295 1.47 13.68 26.02
N MET A 296 2.66 13.93 25.50
CA MET A 296 3.74 14.61 26.24
C MET A 296 3.64 16.13 26.19
N GLN A 297 2.63 16.72 25.56
CA GLN A 297 2.46 18.17 25.42
C GLN A 297 3.67 18.89 24.79
N LEU A 298 4.29 18.24 23.81
CA LEU A 298 5.41 18.76 23.02
C LEU A 298 4.97 19.10 21.60
N SER A 299 5.62 20.07 20.98
CA SER A 299 5.58 20.18 19.53
C SER A 299 6.29 18.98 18.89
N VAL A 300 5.95 18.65 17.65
CA VAL A 300 6.57 17.50 16.98
C VAL A 300 8.07 17.72 16.77
N THR A 301 8.48 18.95 16.46
CA THR A 301 9.89 19.32 16.34
C THR A 301 10.62 19.16 17.67
N GLN A 302 10.04 19.66 18.77
CA GLN A 302 10.61 19.48 20.12
C GLN A 302 10.80 18.00 20.47
N PHE A 303 9.79 17.17 20.19
CA PHE A 303 9.90 15.73 20.41
C PHE A 303 11.06 15.11 19.62
N LEU A 304 11.19 15.43 18.34
CA LEU A 304 12.23 14.85 17.48
C LEU A 304 13.64 15.32 17.85
N HIS A 305 13.78 16.57 18.27
CA HIS A 305 15.07 17.15 18.68
C HIS A 305 15.41 16.92 20.16
N LYS A 306 14.54 16.23 20.92
CA LYS A 306 14.72 15.96 22.37
C LYS A 306 14.83 17.27 23.19
N GLU A 307 14.06 18.28 22.81
CA GLU A 307 14.06 19.61 23.45
C GLU A 307 12.84 19.79 24.35
N LEU A 308 13.05 19.99 25.65
CA LEU A 308 11.97 20.30 26.58
C LEU A 308 11.77 21.82 26.65
N PRO A 309 10.55 22.33 26.39
CA PRO A 309 10.29 23.76 26.56
C PRO A 309 10.39 24.17 28.03
N GLY A 310 11.00 25.32 28.31
CA GLY A 310 11.25 25.76 29.69
C GLY A 310 10.00 26.01 30.54
N ASN A 311 8.84 26.17 29.90
CA ASN A 311 7.53 26.34 30.55
C ASN A 311 6.70 25.04 30.59
N HIS A 312 7.31 23.88 30.31
CA HIS A 312 6.61 22.61 30.36
C HIS A 312 6.23 22.23 31.79
N ASP A 313 4.97 21.86 32.03
CA ASP A 313 4.46 21.56 33.38
C ASP A 313 4.69 20.11 33.85
N GLY A 314 5.29 19.29 32.97
CA GLY A 314 5.62 17.88 33.21
C GLY A 314 4.42 16.94 33.15
N LYS A 315 3.21 17.44 32.85
CA LYS A 315 2.00 16.62 32.85
C LYS A 315 1.76 15.99 31.50
N LEU A 316 1.23 14.77 31.54
CA LEU A 316 0.79 14.05 30.36
C LEU A 316 -0.71 14.24 30.15
N VAL A 317 -1.14 14.37 28.90
CA VAL A 317 -2.56 14.36 28.53
C VAL A 317 -2.98 12.97 28.03
N PRO A 318 -4.27 12.61 28.15
CA PRO A 318 -4.76 11.35 27.64
C PRO A 318 -4.57 11.21 26.12
N SER A 319 -4.12 10.04 25.68
CA SER A 319 -4.11 9.69 24.26
C SER A 319 -5.53 9.49 23.73
N LEU A 320 -5.81 10.05 22.55
CA LEU A 320 -7.05 9.78 21.80
C LEU A 320 -7.03 8.41 21.09
N MET A 321 -5.88 7.73 21.08
CA MET A 321 -5.74 6.35 20.62
C MET A 321 -6.10 5.34 21.70
N CYS A 322 -6.05 5.72 22.98
CA CYS A 322 -6.60 4.91 24.06
C CYS A 322 -8.09 4.69 23.76
N GLN A 323 -8.45 3.45 23.44
CA GLN A 323 -9.87 3.12 23.34
C GLN A 323 -10.48 3.40 24.71
N SER A 324 -11.58 4.17 24.73
CA SER A 324 -12.48 4.11 25.87
C SER A 324 -12.76 2.63 26.10
N LYS A 325 -12.71 2.17 27.35
CA LYS A 325 -13.06 0.79 27.69
C LYS A 325 -14.51 0.56 27.25
N GLU A 326 -14.73 0.20 25.99
CA GLU A 326 -15.90 -0.58 25.64
C GLU A 326 -15.83 -1.76 26.56
N LYS A 327 -16.82 -1.86 27.45
CA LYS A 327 -16.92 -2.87 28.51
C LYS A 327 -16.56 -4.19 27.87
N THR A 328 -15.32 -4.64 28.08
CA THR A 328 -14.86 -5.87 27.46
C THR A 328 -15.78 -6.92 28.04
N ALA A 329 -16.60 -7.55 27.18
CA ALA A 329 -17.54 -8.55 27.65
C ALA A 329 -16.78 -9.48 28.60
N PRO A 330 -17.27 -9.70 29.83
CA PRO A 330 -16.51 -10.40 30.86
C PRO A 330 -15.95 -11.67 30.26
N LYS A 331 -14.64 -11.92 30.45
CA LYS A 331 -13.96 -13.10 29.89
C LYS A 331 -14.84 -14.32 30.21
N ARG A 332 -15.57 -14.84 29.22
CA ARG A 332 -16.53 -15.93 29.42
C ARG A 332 -15.73 -17.10 29.99
N ARG A 333 -15.98 -17.46 31.25
CA ARG A 333 -15.38 -18.64 31.89
C ARG A 333 -15.46 -19.81 30.92
N ILE A 334 -14.32 -20.46 30.71
CA ILE A 334 -14.22 -21.62 29.83
C ILE A 334 -14.65 -22.81 30.66
N ASP A 335 -15.79 -23.39 30.32
CA ASP A 335 -16.22 -24.68 30.86
C ASP A 335 -15.35 -25.77 30.22
N ARG A 336 -14.19 -26.00 30.85
CA ARG A 336 -13.17 -26.92 30.37
C ARG A 336 -13.69 -28.35 30.20
N PRO A 337 -14.45 -28.92 31.16
CA PRO A 337 -15.02 -30.27 31.03
C PRO A 337 -15.99 -30.40 29.85
N LYS A 338 -16.87 -29.42 29.64
CA LYS A 338 -17.87 -29.47 28.56
C LYS A 338 -17.21 -29.41 27.18
N ILE A 339 -16.25 -28.51 26.99
CA ILE A 339 -15.55 -28.36 25.71
C ILE A 339 -14.68 -29.59 25.42
N LEU A 340 -14.00 -30.13 26.44
CA LEU A 340 -13.23 -31.36 26.29
C LEU A 340 -14.12 -32.54 25.86
N ARG A 341 -15.29 -32.69 26.48
CA ARG A 341 -16.27 -33.73 26.10
C ARG A 341 -16.73 -33.55 24.65
N GLN A 342 -16.97 -32.32 24.21
CA GLN A 342 -17.31 -32.03 22.83
C GLN A 342 -16.16 -32.41 21.89
N LEU A 343 -14.92 -31.98 22.15
CA LEU A 343 -13.76 -32.31 21.32
C LEU A 343 -13.53 -33.83 21.23
N ARG A 344 -13.62 -34.55 22.36
CA ARG A 344 -13.49 -36.01 22.38
C ARG A 344 -14.59 -36.70 21.58
N LYS A 345 -15.85 -36.24 21.70
CA LYS A 345 -16.95 -36.76 20.88
C LYS A 345 -16.64 -36.68 19.38
N ILE A 346 -16.00 -35.60 18.92
CA ILE A 346 -15.61 -35.43 17.51
C ILE A 346 -14.47 -36.37 17.11
N ILE A 347 -13.55 -36.60 18.04
CA ILE A 347 -12.48 -37.56 17.86
C ILE A 347 -13.08 -38.97 17.73
N ASP A 348 -13.97 -39.34 18.64
CA ASP A 348 -14.57 -40.68 18.76
C ASP A 348 -15.60 -40.98 17.66
N GLU A 349 -16.37 -39.98 17.19
CA GLU A 349 -17.32 -40.15 16.07
C GLU A 349 -16.61 -40.64 14.79
N ASP A 350 -15.31 -40.42 14.67
CA ASP A 350 -14.43 -40.80 13.57
C ASP A 350 -14.96 -40.62 12.12
N LEU A 351 -15.90 -39.67 11.90
CA LEU A 351 -16.58 -39.55 10.60
C LEU A 351 -15.71 -38.94 9.50
N TYR A 352 -15.53 -39.67 8.39
CA TYR A 352 -14.90 -39.19 7.16
C TYR A 352 -15.93 -38.59 6.19
N PRO A 353 -15.67 -37.45 5.52
CA PRO A 353 -14.44 -36.66 5.53
C PRO A 353 -14.27 -35.80 6.79
N TYR A 354 -13.04 -35.72 7.28
CA TYR A 354 -12.75 -35.02 8.54
C TYR A 354 -13.01 -33.51 8.43
N GLU A 355 -13.58 -32.90 9.46
CA GLU A 355 -13.82 -31.46 9.50
C GLU A 355 -12.53 -30.66 9.74
N SER A 356 -12.45 -29.44 9.20
CA SER A 356 -11.32 -28.56 9.48
C SER A 356 -11.39 -28.06 10.93
N PHE A 357 -10.23 -27.84 11.54
CA PHE A 357 -10.16 -27.35 12.92
C PHE A 357 -10.90 -26.01 13.11
N THR A 358 -10.91 -25.15 12.09
CA THR A 358 -11.68 -23.90 12.09
C THR A 358 -13.20 -24.15 12.19
N ARG A 359 -13.72 -25.15 11.47
CA ARG A 359 -15.14 -25.51 11.49
C ARG A 359 -15.53 -26.14 12.83
N ILE A 360 -14.67 -26.99 13.38
CA ILE A 360 -14.82 -27.55 14.72
C ILE A 360 -14.88 -26.43 15.77
N ALA A 361 -13.98 -25.44 15.68
CA ALA A 361 -13.95 -24.29 16.59
C ALA A 361 -15.23 -23.45 16.50
N GLN A 362 -15.75 -23.22 15.28
CA GLN A 362 -17.05 -22.55 15.07
C GLN A 362 -18.21 -23.31 15.71
N ARG A 363 -18.25 -24.65 15.56
CA ARG A 363 -19.30 -25.49 16.16
C ARG A 363 -19.29 -25.46 17.69
N ILE A 364 -18.10 -25.41 18.28
CA ILE A 364 -17.91 -25.28 19.73
C ILE A 364 -18.19 -23.85 20.22
N GLY A 365 -18.25 -22.87 19.31
CA GLY A 365 -18.49 -21.47 19.62
C GLY A 365 -17.28 -20.78 20.29
N ARG A 366 -16.06 -21.22 19.97
CA ARG A 366 -14.80 -20.67 20.53
C ARG A 366 -13.76 -20.44 19.43
N SER A 367 -12.83 -19.51 19.66
CA SER A 367 -11.76 -19.26 18.70
C SER A 367 -10.73 -20.38 18.70
N THR A 368 -10.08 -20.59 17.56
CA THR A 368 -8.99 -21.57 17.40
C THR A 368 -7.84 -21.32 18.36
N GLY A 369 -7.52 -20.05 18.64
CA GLY A 369 -6.48 -19.67 19.62
C GLY A 369 -6.81 -20.12 21.04
N VAL A 370 -8.06 -19.94 21.47
CA VAL A 370 -8.51 -20.39 22.81
C VAL A 370 -8.45 -21.91 22.92
N LEU A 371 -8.85 -22.64 21.87
CA LEU A 371 -8.79 -24.11 21.89
C LEU A 371 -7.34 -24.63 21.86
N ASN A 372 -6.47 -24.04 21.04
CA ASN A 372 -5.05 -24.40 20.99
C ASN A 372 -4.33 -24.16 22.32
N GLN A 373 -4.68 -23.10 23.04
CA GLN A 373 -4.04 -22.76 24.32
C GLN A 373 -4.50 -23.64 25.48
N ASN A 374 -5.77 -24.07 25.49
CA ASN A 374 -6.37 -24.79 26.63
C ASN A 374 -6.50 -26.31 26.42
N PHE A 375 -6.50 -26.78 25.17
CA PHE A 375 -6.71 -28.17 24.73
C PHE A 375 -5.72 -28.51 23.60
N SER A 376 -4.42 -28.32 23.88
CA SER A 376 -3.35 -28.41 22.87
C SER A 376 -3.30 -29.78 22.19
N ASP A 377 -3.59 -30.85 22.92
CA ASP A 377 -3.36 -32.21 22.46
C ASP A 377 -4.49 -32.66 21.53
N GLU A 378 -5.74 -32.42 21.92
CA GLU A 378 -6.92 -32.66 21.08
C GLU A 378 -6.89 -31.78 19.82
N ALA A 379 -6.46 -30.52 19.94
CA ALA A 379 -6.33 -29.60 18.82
C ALA A 379 -5.28 -30.06 17.81
N LYS A 380 -4.11 -30.49 18.28
CA LYS A 380 -3.06 -31.07 17.42
C LYS A 380 -3.54 -32.33 16.73
N TYR A 381 -4.20 -33.24 17.45
CA TYR A 381 -4.72 -34.48 16.88
C TYR A 381 -5.74 -34.22 15.77
N LEU A 382 -6.74 -33.36 16.01
CA LEU A 382 -7.75 -33.00 15.00
C LEU A 382 -7.14 -32.32 13.78
N GLY A 383 -6.14 -31.45 13.99
CA GLY A 383 -5.38 -30.82 12.92
C GLY A 383 -4.61 -31.83 12.06
N GLN A 384 -3.92 -32.79 12.69
CA GLN A 384 -3.20 -33.86 11.98
C GLN A 384 -4.15 -34.79 11.23
N ARG A 385 -5.29 -35.14 11.85
CA ARG A 385 -6.31 -35.98 11.22
C ARG A 385 -6.89 -35.33 9.98
N PHE A 386 -7.18 -34.02 9.99
CA PHE A 386 -7.64 -33.30 8.79
C PHE A 386 -6.64 -33.38 7.62
N MET A 387 -5.33 -33.45 7.89
CA MET A 387 -4.33 -33.62 6.83
C MET A 387 -4.46 -34.96 6.08
N ASN A 388 -5.08 -35.98 6.69
CA ASN A 388 -5.37 -37.25 6.02
C ASN A 388 -6.42 -37.10 4.90
N ASN A 389 -7.30 -36.10 4.95
CA ASN A 389 -8.21 -35.81 3.85
C ASN A 389 -7.44 -35.49 2.56
N ARG A 390 -6.30 -34.78 2.65
CA ARG A 390 -5.46 -34.48 1.48
C ARG A 390 -4.85 -35.75 0.89
N LYS A 391 -4.41 -36.70 1.72
CA LYS A 391 -3.86 -38.00 1.29
C LYS A 391 -4.93 -38.84 0.57
N VAL A 392 -6.14 -38.93 1.12
CA VAL A 392 -7.25 -39.69 0.51
C VAL A 392 -7.71 -39.02 -0.78
N LYS A 393 -7.87 -37.69 -0.79
CA LYS A 393 -8.23 -36.93 -2.01
C LYS A 393 -7.18 -37.11 -3.12
N ALA A 394 -5.89 -37.12 -2.77
CA ALA A 394 -4.82 -37.40 -3.74
C ALA A 394 -4.89 -38.84 -4.29
N ARG A 395 -5.23 -39.84 -3.46
CA ARG A 395 -5.44 -41.22 -3.91
C ARG A 395 -6.64 -41.34 -4.86
N LEU A 396 -7.77 -40.72 -4.52
CA LEU A 396 -8.97 -40.70 -5.37
C LEU A 396 -8.71 -40.00 -6.71
N HIS A 397 -8.01 -38.87 -6.71
CA HIS A 397 -7.62 -38.20 -7.96
C HIS A 397 -6.68 -39.07 -8.81
N ARG A 398 -5.68 -39.72 -8.19
CA ARG A 398 -4.82 -40.66 -8.92
C ARG A 398 -5.61 -41.82 -9.52
N ALA A 399 -6.52 -42.43 -8.77
CA ALA A 399 -7.34 -43.53 -9.27
C ALA A 399 -8.22 -43.09 -10.45
N ALA A 400 -8.83 -41.90 -10.37
CA ALA A 400 -9.58 -41.33 -11.48
C ALA A 400 -8.70 -41.05 -12.71
N ASP A 401 -7.51 -40.51 -12.51
CA ASP A 401 -6.54 -40.27 -13.59
C ASP A 401 -6.07 -41.59 -14.24
N GLN A 402 -5.90 -42.66 -13.46
CA GLN A 402 -5.57 -43.99 -13.98
C GLN A 402 -6.69 -44.57 -14.83
N ALA A 403 -7.94 -44.48 -14.37
CA ALA A 403 -9.11 -44.98 -15.09
C ALA A 403 -9.25 -44.29 -16.45
N GLU A 404 -9.13 -42.96 -16.48
CA GLU A 404 -9.21 -42.18 -17.72
C GLU A 404 -8.11 -42.53 -18.73
N ILE A 405 -6.88 -42.78 -18.25
CA ILE A 405 -5.78 -43.22 -19.12
C ILE A 405 -6.05 -44.62 -19.69
N LEU A 406 -6.57 -45.54 -18.88
CA LEU A 406 -6.90 -46.89 -19.32
C LEU A 406 -8.06 -46.90 -20.33
N GLU A 407 -9.06 -46.07 -20.13
CA GLU A 407 -10.18 -45.88 -21.06
C GLU A 407 -9.68 -45.33 -22.40
N ALA A 408 -8.84 -44.30 -22.40
CA ALA A 408 -8.22 -43.78 -23.62
C ALA A 408 -7.37 -44.85 -24.34
N CYS A 409 -6.63 -45.69 -23.59
CA CYS A 409 -5.90 -46.83 -24.17
C CYS A 409 -6.85 -47.86 -24.80
N ALA A 410 -7.98 -48.17 -24.17
CA ALA A 410 -8.97 -49.11 -24.68
C ALA A 410 -9.60 -48.61 -25.99
N ILE A 411 -9.97 -47.32 -26.06
CA ILE A 411 -10.51 -46.68 -27.27
C ILE A 411 -9.50 -46.82 -28.43
N ILE A 412 -8.23 -46.50 -28.20
CA ILE A 412 -7.18 -46.63 -29.22
C ILE A 412 -7.01 -48.09 -29.66
N ALA A 413 -7.12 -49.04 -28.73
CA ALA A 413 -7.01 -50.46 -29.02
C ALA A 413 -8.18 -50.98 -29.87
N GLU A 414 -9.40 -50.52 -29.61
CA GLU A 414 -10.60 -50.84 -30.39
C GLU A 414 -10.51 -50.31 -31.83
N MET A 415 -9.89 -49.16 -32.02
CA MET A 415 -9.58 -48.60 -33.35
C MET A 415 -8.47 -49.36 -34.09
N ASN A 416 -7.94 -50.47 -33.53
CA ASN A 416 -6.79 -51.23 -34.03
C ASN A 416 -5.52 -50.38 -34.22
N GLU A 417 -5.41 -49.26 -33.52
CA GLU A 417 -4.26 -48.37 -33.59
C GLU A 417 -3.22 -48.69 -32.51
N VAL A 418 -1.94 -48.44 -32.80
CA VAL A 418 -0.88 -48.58 -31.79
C VAL A 418 -1.10 -47.61 -30.62
N ILE A 419 -1.25 -48.16 -29.41
CA ILE A 419 -1.28 -47.39 -28.17
C ILE A 419 0.05 -46.65 -27.99
N SER A 420 0.00 -45.31 -27.97
CA SER A 420 1.16 -44.45 -27.78
C SER A 420 0.86 -43.24 -26.91
N ALA A 421 1.86 -42.72 -26.21
CA ALA A 421 1.72 -41.56 -25.33
C ALA A 421 1.17 -40.32 -26.04
N ARG A 422 1.46 -40.14 -27.34
CA ARG A 422 0.93 -39.04 -28.15
C ARG A 422 -0.58 -39.17 -28.36
N ARG A 423 -1.07 -40.37 -28.66
CA ARG A 423 -2.49 -40.64 -28.92
C ARG A 423 -3.32 -40.59 -27.64
N VAL A 424 -2.81 -41.19 -26.55
CA VAL A 424 -3.48 -41.14 -25.24
C VAL A 424 -3.61 -39.70 -24.74
N LYS A 425 -2.60 -38.84 -24.95
CA LYS A 425 -2.68 -37.40 -24.61
C LYS A 425 -3.80 -36.65 -25.32
N ALA A 426 -4.22 -37.10 -26.50
CA ALA A 426 -5.27 -36.44 -27.28
C ALA A 426 -6.68 -36.77 -26.76
N LEU A 427 -6.83 -37.86 -26.00
CA LEU A 427 -8.13 -38.35 -25.51
C LEU A 427 -8.39 -38.07 -24.03
N VAL A 428 -7.36 -37.74 -23.25
CA VAL A 428 -7.51 -37.41 -21.82
C VAL A 428 -7.72 -35.91 -21.59
N SER A 429 -8.46 -35.56 -20.53
CA SER A 429 -8.80 -34.19 -20.13
C SER A 429 -7.60 -33.29 -19.85
N LYS A 430 -6.46 -33.85 -19.40
CA LYS A 430 -5.21 -33.11 -19.18
C LYS A 430 -4.00 -33.90 -19.67
N PRO A 431 -3.25 -33.38 -20.66
CA PRO A 431 -2.07 -34.05 -21.20
C PRO A 431 -0.95 -34.30 -20.18
N SER A 432 -0.90 -33.51 -19.09
CA SER A 432 0.10 -33.66 -18.02
C SER A 432 -0.02 -34.99 -17.25
N LYS A 433 -1.20 -35.62 -17.22
CA LYS A 433 -1.42 -36.93 -16.56
C LYS A 433 -0.61 -38.06 -17.20
N VAL A 434 -0.39 -37.95 -18.52
CA VAL A 434 0.32 -38.94 -19.34
C VAL A 434 1.84 -38.75 -19.27
N ILE A 435 2.31 -37.56 -18.87
CA ILE A 435 3.73 -37.23 -18.78
C ILE A 435 4.38 -37.86 -17.54
N ASP A 436 3.61 -38.15 -16.49
CA ASP A 436 4.12 -38.81 -15.29
C ASP A 436 4.64 -40.22 -15.62
N PRO A 437 5.97 -40.48 -15.51
CA PRO A 437 6.56 -41.76 -15.86
C PRO A 437 6.07 -42.91 -14.97
N LYS A 438 5.72 -42.62 -13.72
CA LYS A 438 5.29 -43.63 -12.74
C LYS A 438 3.81 -43.98 -12.86
N LEU A 439 3.01 -43.12 -13.51
CA LEU A 439 1.57 -43.30 -13.69
C LEU A 439 1.23 -43.57 -15.16
N GLY A 440 1.26 -42.52 -16.00
CA GLY A 440 0.86 -42.61 -17.39
C GLY A 440 1.81 -43.45 -18.24
N GLY A 441 3.12 -43.27 -18.06
CA GLY A 441 4.13 -44.04 -18.81
C GLY A 441 4.03 -45.55 -18.58
N ALA A 442 3.85 -45.97 -17.31
CA ALA A 442 3.72 -47.36 -16.94
C ALA A 442 2.43 -48.01 -17.48
N LEU A 443 1.27 -47.33 -17.33
CA LEU A 443 -0.01 -47.84 -17.79
C LEU A 443 -0.06 -48.00 -19.32
N ILE A 444 0.48 -47.03 -20.07
CA ILE A 444 0.51 -47.08 -21.54
C ILE A 444 1.41 -48.20 -22.03
N LYS A 445 2.55 -48.43 -21.37
CA LYS A 445 3.47 -49.51 -21.71
C LYS A 445 2.83 -50.88 -21.50
N GLU A 446 2.15 -51.06 -20.37
CA GLU A 446 1.44 -52.31 -20.04
C GLU A 446 0.26 -52.55 -20.97
N ALA A 447 -0.59 -51.54 -21.21
CA ALA A 447 -1.71 -51.65 -22.14
C ALA A 447 -1.25 -51.97 -23.59
N ARG A 448 -0.16 -51.35 -24.04
CA ARG A 448 0.44 -51.64 -25.36
C ARG A 448 0.96 -53.08 -25.44
N ARG A 449 1.58 -53.59 -24.38
CA ARG A 449 2.04 -54.98 -24.31
C ARG A 449 0.86 -55.95 -24.43
N GLN A 450 -0.20 -55.72 -23.66
CA GLN A 450 -1.42 -56.54 -23.71
C GLN A 450 -2.10 -56.50 -25.09
N GLN A 451 -2.10 -55.33 -25.75
CA GLN A 451 -2.59 -55.19 -27.12
C GLN A 451 -1.78 -56.06 -28.10
N ILE A 452 -0.45 -56.05 -28.00
CA ILE A 452 0.43 -56.87 -28.83
C ILE A 452 0.15 -58.36 -28.59
N GLU A 453 0.11 -58.80 -27.33
CA GLU A 453 -0.18 -60.21 -26.99
C GLU A 453 -1.56 -60.67 -27.50
N LYS A 454 -2.60 -59.81 -27.40
CA LYS A 454 -3.94 -60.08 -27.92
C LYS A 454 -3.97 -60.17 -29.45
N ASN A 455 -3.22 -59.32 -30.13
CA ASN A 455 -3.09 -59.37 -31.59
C ASN A 455 -2.37 -60.64 -32.02
N PHE A 456 -1.26 -61.02 -31.37
CA PHE A 456 -0.57 -62.29 -31.64
C PHE A 456 -1.49 -63.51 -31.49
N ARG A 457 -2.30 -63.57 -30.43
CA ARG A 457 -3.27 -64.67 -30.23
C ARG A 457 -4.34 -64.74 -31.32
N LYS A 458 -4.82 -63.59 -31.83
CA LYS A 458 -5.74 -63.55 -32.98
C LYS A 458 -5.09 -64.04 -34.28
N PHE A 459 -3.79 -63.79 -34.47
CA PHE A 459 -3.04 -64.29 -35.65
C PHE A 459 -2.70 -65.78 -35.57
N SER A 460 -2.60 -66.37 -34.37
CA SER A 460 -2.34 -67.82 -34.19
C SER A 460 -3.61 -68.69 -34.14
N SER A 461 -4.80 -68.09 -34.23
CA SER A 461 -6.11 -68.78 -34.21
C SER A 461 -6.90 -68.64 -35.52
N ASN A 462 -6.32 -67.96 -36.51
CA ASN A 462 -6.67 -68.01 -37.93
C ASN A 462 -5.61 -68.84 -38.66
#